data_AF-A0A1J3E0U6-F1
#
_entry.id   AF-A0A1J3E0U6-F1
#
_cell.length_a   1.000
_cell.length_b   1.000
_cell.length_c   1.000
_cell.angle_alpha   90.00
_cell.angle_beta   90.00
_cell.angle_gamma   90.00
#
_symmetry.space_group_name_H-M   'P 1'
#
loop_
_entity.id
_entity.type
_entity.pdbx_description
1 polymer ?
#
loop_
_entity_poly.entity_id
_entity_poly.type
_entity_poly.pdbx_seq_one_letter_code
_entity_poly.pdbx_strand_id
1 'polypeptide(L)'
;CVMEKKVFSAPMGQIMDRLQAFGEFEIIHFGDKVILEDPVESWPICDCLIAFHSSGYPLEKVQAYSSLRKPFLVNELDPQYLLHDRRKVYEHLEMYGIPVPRYACVNRKEPHQDLDYFVEEEDFVEVNGERFWKPFVEKPVNGDDHSIMIYY
;
A
#
# COMPACT_ATOMS: atom_id res chain seq x y z
N CYS A 1 -0.94 1.74 -15.88
CA CYS A 1 0.44 1.33 -15.54
C CYS A 1 0.43 0.55 -14.22
N VAL A 2 0.24 -0.77 -14.26
CA VAL A 2 0.26 -1.66 -13.08
C VAL A 2 0.84 -3.01 -13.50
N MET A 3 1.26 -3.84 -12.55
CA MET A 3 1.73 -5.19 -12.85
C MET A 3 0.67 -5.97 -13.65
N GLU A 4 1.08 -6.77 -14.64
CA GLU A 4 0.19 -7.49 -15.56
C GLU A 4 -0.80 -8.39 -14.83
N LYS A 5 -0.37 -9.03 -13.74
CA LYS A 5 -1.25 -9.83 -12.86
C LYS A 5 -2.47 -9.04 -12.36
N LYS A 6 -2.36 -7.71 -12.21
CA LYS A 6 -3.46 -6.81 -11.81
C LYS A 6 -4.26 -6.34 -13.03
N VAL A 7 -3.60 -6.02 -14.15
CA VAL A 7 -4.25 -5.60 -15.40
C VAL A 7 -5.22 -6.67 -15.90
N PHE A 8 -4.80 -7.93 -15.92
CA PHE A 8 -5.57 -9.05 -16.48
C PHE A 8 -6.49 -9.73 -15.46
N SER A 9 -6.73 -9.10 -14.31
CA SER A 9 -7.70 -9.60 -13.34
C SER A 9 -9.13 -9.43 -13.87
N ALA A 10 -10.03 -10.39 -13.56
CA ALA A 10 -11.41 -10.33 -14.01
C ALA A 10 -12.13 -9.01 -13.65
N PRO A 11 -11.96 -8.43 -12.44
CA PRO A 11 -12.53 -7.12 -12.13
C PRO A 11 -11.99 -5.99 -13.01
N MET A 12 -10.69 -6.02 -13.33
CA MET A 12 -10.06 -4.99 -14.16
C MET A 12 -10.55 -5.08 -15.61
N GLY A 13 -10.64 -6.30 -16.17
CA GLY A 13 -11.22 -6.51 -17.50
C GLY A 13 -12.63 -5.91 -17.60
N GLN A 14 -13.46 -6.17 -16.60
CA GLN A 14 -14.81 -5.59 -16.52
C GLN A 14 -14.82 -4.05 -16.50
N ILE A 15 -13.90 -3.41 -15.79
CA ILE A 15 -13.79 -1.95 -15.76
C ILE A 15 -13.33 -1.43 -17.14
N MET A 16 -12.32 -2.07 -17.74
CA MET A 16 -11.75 -1.66 -19.03
C MET A 16 -12.76 -1.81 -20.17
N ASP A 17 -13.52 -2.91 -20.22
CA ASP A 17 -14.58 -3.12 -21.21
C ASP A 17 -15.64 -2.00 -21.18
N ARG A 18 -16.00 -1.55 -19.97
CA ARG A 18 -16.97 -0.45 -19.78
C ARG A 18 -16.41 0.90 -20.19
N LEU A 19 -15.13 1.16 -19.91
CA LEU A 19 -14.45 2.38 -20.35
C LEU A 19 -14.32 2.44 -21.87
N GLN A 20 -13.98 1.32 -22.51
CA GLN A 20 -13.91 1.22 -23.97
C GLN A 20 -15.28 1.38 -24.63
N ALA A 21 -16.34 0.85 -24.01
CA ALA A 21 -17.71 0.96 -24.53
C ALA A 21 -18.23 2.42 -24.62
N PHE A 22 -17.66 3.35 -23.84
CA PHE A 22 -17.96 4.78 -23.96
C PHE A 22 -17.43 5.38 -25.28
N GLY A 23 -16.40 4.80 -25.88
CA GLY A 23 -15.81 5.26 -27.15
C GLY A 23 -14.96 6.53 -27.06
N GLU A 24 -14.80 7.11 -25.86
CA GLU A 24 -14.04 8.34 -25.63
C GLU A 24 -12.57 8.09 -25.24
N PHE A 25 -12.24 6.87 -24.82
CA PHE A 25 -10.92 6.53 -24.28
C PHE A 25 -10.22 5.45 -25.11
N GLU A 26 -8.97 5.71 -25.47
CA GLU A 26 -8.03 4.68 -25.90
C GLU A 26 -7.30 4.12 -24.67
N ILE A 27 -7.39 2.81 -24.44
CA ILE A 27 -6.76 2.17 -23.28
C ILE A 27 -5.41 1.61 -23.68
N ILE A 28 -4.35 2.12 -23.05
CA ILE A 28 -2.97 1.68 -23.27
C ILE A 28 -2.47 0.94 -22.03
N HIS A 29 -2.09 -0.32 -22.21
CA HIS A 29 -1.50 -1.13 -21.16
C HIS A 29 0.02 -1.03 -21.17
N PHE A 30 0.61 -0.67 -20.03
CA PHE A 30 2.05 -0.65 -19.85
C PHE A 30 2.40 -2.03 -19.29
N GLY A 31 2.94 -2.91 -20.13
CA GLY A 31 3.27 -4.29 -19.75
C GLY A 31 4.45 -4.37 -18.77
N ASP A 32 4.65 -5.55 -18.18
CA ASP A 32 5.66 -5.76 -17.13
C ASP A 32 7.08 -5.44 -17.64
N LYS A 33 7.40 -5.86 -18.87
CA LYS A 33 8.67 -5.51 -19.53
C LYS A 33 8.89 -4.00 -19.58
N VAL A 34 7.88 -3.24 -19.99
CA VAL A 34 7.98 -1.78 -20.11
C VAL A 34 8.24 -1.16 -18.74
N ILE A 35 7.42 -1.52 -17.74
CA ILE A 35 7.50 -0.87 -16.44
C ILE A 35 8.77 -1.27 -15.67
N LEU A 36 9.24 -2.51 -15.81
CA LEU A 36 10.41 -3.02 -15.09
C LEU A 36 11.71 -2.71 -15.81
N GLU A 37 11.80 -2.98 -17.12
CA GLU A 37 13.08 -3.01 -17.86
C GLU A 37 13.33 -1.72 -18.64
N ASP A 38 12.31 -1.19 -19.33
CA ASP A 38 12.51 -0.07 -20.26
C ASP A 38 12.69 1.28 -19.53
N PRO A 39 13.49 2.22 -20.09
CA PRO A 39 13.63 3.57 -19.54
C PRO A 39 12.31 4.36 -19.67
N VAL A 40 12.02 5.24 -18.71
CA VAL A 40 10.71 5.94 -18.61
C VAL A 40 10.42 6.83 -19.81
N GLU A 41 11.45 7.28 -20.52
CA GLU A 41 11.34 8.07 -21.74
C GLU A 41 10.73 7.29 -22.90
N SER A 42 10.91 5.95 -22.94
CA SER A 42 10.38 5.10 -24.00
C SER A 42 9.01 4.50 -23.70
N TRP A 43 8.44 4.79 -22.52
CA TRP A 43 7.12 4.30 -22.16
C TRP A 43 6.03 4.95 -23.04
N PRO A 44 4.88 4.29 -23.24
CA PRO A 44 3.77 4.87 -23.99
C PRO A 44 3.32 6.20 -23.36
N ILE A 45 2.84 7.12 -24.20
CA ILE A 45 2.30 8.41 -23.75
C ILE A 45 0.82 8.24 -23.44
N CYS A 46 0.35 8.89 -22.37
CA CYS A 46 -1.06 8.92 -22.00
C CYS A 46 -1.44 10.28 -21.41
N ASP A 47 -2.68 10.72 -21.62
CA ASP A 47 -3.22 11.93 -20.99
C ASP A 47 -3.67 11.70 -19.54
N CYS A 48 -4.09 10.48 -19.24
CA CYS A 48 -4.58 10.04 -17.94
C CYS A 48 -3.85 8.75 -17.53
N LEU A 49 -3.38 8.68 -16.28
CA LEU A 49 -2.62 7.56 -15.74
C LEU A 49 -3.35 6.96 -14.55
N ILE A 50 -3.75 5.69 -14.69
CA ILE A 50 -4.15 4.81 -13.59
C ILE A 50 -2.94 3.97 -13.20
N ALA A 51 -2.44 4.18 -11.97
CA ALA A 51 -1.26 3.53 -11.44
C ALA A 51 -1.46 3.24 -9.94
N PHE A 52 -1.25 2.00 -9.54
CA PHE A 52 -1.31 1.59 -8.14
C PHE A 52 -0.30 0.48 -7.86
N HIS A 53 0.34 0.56 -6.70
CA HIS A 53 1.36 -0.36 -6.26
C HIS A 53 0.82 -1.79 -6.04
N SER A 54 1.65 -2.77 -6.34
CA SER A 54 1.55 -4.14 -5.87
C SER A 54 2.95 -4.73 -5.73
N SER A 55 3.11 -5.90 -5.10
CA SER A 55 4.42 -6.54 -4.92
C SER A 55 5.24 -6.58 -6.22
N GLY A 56 6.44 -6.02 -6.20
CA GLY A 56 7.35 -5.93 -7.35
C GLY A 56 7.15 -4.72 -8.27
N TYR A 57 6.18 -3.84 -7.98
CA TYR A 57 5.87 -2.67 -8.79
C TYR A 57 6.90 -1.53 -8.60
N PRO A 58 7.46 -0.97 -9.68
CA PRO A 58 8.52 0.04 -9.59
C PRO A 58 7.95 1.45 -9.41
N LEU A 59 7.41 1.76 -8.23
CA LEU A 59 6.73 3.03 -7.95
C LEU A 59 7.62 4.25 -8.27
N GLU A 60 8.91 4.19 -7.95
CA GLU A 60 9.88 5.27 -8.27
C GLU A 60 9.98 5.56 -9.77
N LYS A 61 10.01 4.52 -10.63
CA LYS A 61 10.02 4.70 -12.08
C LYS A 61 8.73 5.35 -12.57
N VAL A 62 7.60 5.00 -11.95
CA VAL A 62 6.29 5.53 -12.33
C VAL A 62 6.16 7.01 -11.91
N GLN A 63 6.73 7.39 -10.77
CA GLN A 63 6.86 8.79 -10.37
C GLN A 63 7.76 9.59 -11.32
N ALA A 64 8.88 8.99 -11.76
CA ALA A 64 9.75 9.60 -12.77
C ALA A 64 9.01 9.80 -14.11
N TYR A 65 8.26 8.78 -14.57
CA TYR A 65 7.38 8.89 -15.74
C TYR A 65 6.33 10.02 -15.56
N SER A 66 5.66 10.07 -14.41
CA SER A 66 4.66 11.10 -14.12
C SER A 66 5.28 12.51 -14.11
N SER A 67 6.49 12.66 -13.57
CA SER A 67 7.21 13.93 -13.56
C SER A 67 7.62 14.38 -14.97
N LEU A 68 7.99 13.42 -15.82
CA LEU A 68 8.38 13.66 -17.21
C LEU A 68 7.18 14.00 -18.10
N ARG A 69 6.09 13.23 -18.02
CA ARG A 69 4.96 13.30 -18.95
C ARG A 69 3.77 14.11 -18.42
N LYS A 70 3.68 14.31 -17.11
CA LYS A 70 2.62 15.06 -16.42
C LYS A 70 1.18 14.66 -16.82
N PRO A 71 0.85 13.34 -16.85
CA PRO A 71 -0.52 12.92 -17.08
C PRO A 71 -1.42 13.35 -15.92
N PHE A 72 -2.73 13.39 -16.14
CA PHE A 72 -3.70 13.43 -15.06
C PHE A 72 -3.62 12.13 -14.26
N LEU A 73 -3.36 12.21 -12.96
CA LEU A 73 -3.28 11.06 -12.06
C LEU A 73 -4.66 10.74 -11.50
N VAL A 74 -5.18 9.54 -11.80
CA VAL A 74 -6.42 9.04 -11.15
C VAL A 74 -6.14 8.65 -9.70
N ASN A 75 -4.96 8.13 -9.44
CA ASN A 75 -4.45 7.83 -8.12
C ASN A 75 -3.12 8.55 -7.95
N GLU A 76 -3.03 9.40 -6.93
CA GLU A 76 -1.76 10.00 -6.52
C GLU A 76 -0.73 8.91 -6.22
N LEU A 77 0.52 9.16 -6.60
CA LEU A 77 1.61 8.18 -6.49
C LEU A 77 2.26 8.21 -5.11
N ASP A 78 2.57 9.40 -4.58
CA ASP A 78 3.29 9.56 -3.31
C ASP A 78 2.55 8.94 -2.11
N PRO A 79 1.21 9.11 -1.97
CA PRO A 79 0.48 8.49 -0.85
C PRO A 79 0.49 6.96 -0.87
N GLN A 80 0.89 6.32 -1.97
CA GLN A 80 0.96 4.86 -2.03
C GLN A 80 2.07 4.32 -1.11
N TYR A 81 3.14 5.08 -0.87
CA TYR A 81 4.15 4.71 0.12
C TYR A 81 3.59 4.61 1.54
N LEU A 82 2.60 5.46 1.86
CA LEU A 82 1.91 5.45 3.16
C LEU A 82 1.28 4.10 3.45
N LEU A 83 0.75 3.44 2.41
CA LEU A 83 -0.01 2.18 2.54
C LEU A 83 0.88 1.00 2.96
N HIS A 84 2.20 1.12 2.84
CA HIS A 84 3.16 0.09 3.26
C HIS A 84 3.50 0.12 4.74
N ASP A 85 3.16 1.18 5.47
CA ASP A 85 3.42 1.29 6.91
C ASP A 85 2.10 1.49 7.65
N ARG A 86 1.63 0.45 8.35
CA ARG A 86 0.36 0.49 9.09
C ARG A 86 0.32 1.61 10.14
N ARG A 87 1.48 1.99 10.69
CA ARG A 87 1.59 3.09 11.67
C ARG A 87 1.26 4.41 10.98
N LYS A 88 1.83 4.63 9.78
CA LYS A 88 1.57 5.82 8.97
C LYS A 88 0.14 5.89 8.48
N VAL A 89 -0.47 4.76 8.13
CA VAL A 89 -1.91 4.72 7.83
C VAL A 89 -2.73 5.17 9.04
N TYR A 90 -2.45 4.64 10.23
CA TYR A 90 -3.21 5.01 11.44
C TYR A 90 -3.00 6.48 11.83
N GLU A 91 -1.75 6.96 11.84
CA GLU A 91 -1.42 8.38 12.06
C GLU A 91 -2.20 9.30 11.09
N HIS A 92 -2.32 8.90 9.82
CA HIS A 92 -3.05 9.66 8.81
C HIS A 92 -4.56 9.64 9.07
N LEU A 93 -5.14 8.49 9.41
CA LEU A 93 -6.57 8.39 9.76
C LEU A 93 -6.92 9.27 10.97
N GLU A 94 -6.10 9.20 12.02
CA GLU A 94 -6.27 10.00 13.24
C GLU A 94 -6.17 11.50 12.96
N MET A 95 -5.24 11.92 12.10
CA MET A 95 -5.07 13.32 11.68
C MET A 95 -6.35 13.90 11.06
N TYR A 96 -7.14 13.07 10.36
CA TYR A 96 -8.42 13.45 9.78
C TYR A 96 -9.62 13.16 10.70
N GLY A 97 -9.39 12.81 11.96
CA GLY A 97 -10.44 12.52 12.93
C GLY A 97 -11.21 11.24 12.63
N ILE A 98 -10.64 10.32 11.83
CA ILE A 98 -11.24 9.03 11.54
C ILE A 98 -10.92 8.09 12.73
N PRO A 99 -11.94 7.52 13.40
CA PRO A 99 -11.71 6.62 14.52
C PRO A 99 -10.92 5.37 14.10
N VAL A 100 -9.88 5.04 14.86
CA VAL A 100 -9.10 3.80 14.73
C VAL A 100 -9.21 2.97 16.01
N PRO A 101 -9.00 1.63 15.96
CA PRO A 101 -8.89 0.84 17.17
C PRO A 101 -7.74 1.36 18.04
N ARG A 102 -7.93 1.35 19.36
CA ARG A 102 -6.86 1.61 20.33
C ARG A 102 -5.66 0.71 20.01
N TYR A 103 -4.47 1.29 19.86
CA TYR A 103 -3.28 0.57 19.43
C TYR A 103 -2.02 1.15 20.09
N ALA A 104 -0.98 0.33 20.16
CA ALA A 104 0.36 0.75 20.52
C ALA A 104 1.38 0.12 19.56
N CYS A 105 2.54 0.74 19.41
CA CYS A 105 3.60 0.24 18.53
C CYS A 105 4.77 -0.31 19.36
N VAL A 106 5.16 -1.55 19.07
CA VAL A 106 6.35 -2.18 19.65
C VAL A 106 7.41 -2.30 18.57
N ASN A 107 8.52 -1.57 18.71
CA ASN A 107 9.59 -1.55 17.71
C ASN A 107 10.79 -2.36 18.24
N ARG A 108 11.07 -3.49 17.58
CA ARG A 108 12.23 -4.35 17.88
C ARG A 108 13.29 -4.22 16.78
N LYS A 109 14.55 -4.11 17.17
CA LYS A 109 15.71 -4.12 16.25
C LYS A 109 16.10 -5.54 15.85
N GLU A 110 15.85 -6.49 16.73
CA GLU A 110 16.13 -7.91 16.54
C GLU A 110 15.00 -8.78 17.11
N PRO A 111 14.84 -10.02 16.62
CA PRO A 111 13.85 -10.94 17.16
C PRO A 111 14.04 -11.15 18.67
N HIS A 112 12.93 -11.18 19.41
CA HIS A 112 12.93 -11.41 20.88
C HIS A 112 13.71 -10.38 21.70
N GLN A 113 13.95 -9.17 21.16
CA GLN A 113 14.56 -8.09 21.93
C GLN A 113 13.71 -7.77 23.17
N ASP A 114 14.35 -7.80 24.34
CA ASP A 114 13.79 -7.27 25.58
C ASP A 114 13.67 -5.74 25.49
N LEU A 115 12.50 -5.22 25.86
CA LEU A 115 12.17 -3.80 25.77
C LEU A 115 11.61 -3.34 27.11
N ASP A 116 12.25 -2.34 27.73
CA ASP A 116 11.85 -1.81 29.05
C ASP A 116 10.40 -1.29 29.10
N TYR A 117 9.82 -1.00 27.93
CA TYR A 117 8.46 -0.47 27.78
C TYR A 117 7.43 -1.52 27.31
N PHE A 118 7.83 -2.78 27.16
CA PHE A 118 6.97 -3.88 26.75
C PHE A 118 6.96 -4.97 27.82
N VAL A 119 5.77 -5.31 28.32
CA VAL A 119 5.57 -6.42 29.24
C VAL A 119 4.55 -7.37 28.63
N GLU A 120 4.83 -8.67 28.69
CA GLU A 120 3.92 -9.73 28.25
C GLU A 120 3.61 -10.64 29.44
N GLU A 121 2.33 -10.75 29.75
CA GLU A 121 1.77 -11.59 30.82
C GLU A 121 0.76 -12.57 30.22
N GLU A 122 0.27 -13.51 31.03
CA GLU A 122 -0.64 -14.57 30.56
C GLU A 122 -1.91 -14.03 29.87
N ASP A 123 -2.52 -12.96 30.39
CA ASP A 123 -3.82 -12.43 29.93
C ASP A 123 -3.74 -11.03 29.27
N PHE A 124 -2.56 -10.41 29.24
CA PHE A 124 -2.40 -9.08 28.65
C PHE A 124 -0.98 -8.80 28.16
N VAL A 125 -0.87 -7.79 27.31
CA VAL A 125 0.39 -7.09 27.03
C VAL A 125 0.30 -5.64 27.49
N GLU A 126 1.41 -5.06 27.92
CA GLU A 126 1.52 -3.65 28.29
C GLU A 126 2.58 -2.98 27.41
N VAL A 127 2.22 -1.85 26.80
CA VAL A 127 3.12 -1.08 25.94
C VAL A 127 3.13 0.38 26.42
N ASN A 128 4.28 0.89 26.87
CA ASN A 128 4.41 2.23 27.43
C ASN A 128 3.38 2.54 28.55
N GLY A 129 3.07 1.56 29.40
CA GLY A 129 2.07 1.69 30.47
C GLY A 129 0.62 1.45 30.02
N GLU A 130 0.37 1.26 28.72
CA GLU A 130 -0.96 0.99 28.19
C GLU A 130 -1.23 -0.53 28.08
N ARG A 131 -2.22 -1.02 28.83
CA ARG A 131 -2.57 -2.46 28.86
C ARG A 131 -3.57 -2.86 27.78
N PHE A 132 -3.32 -4.01 27.15
CA PHE A 132 -4.18 -4.66 26.18
C PHE A 132 -4.49 -6.06 26.69
N TRP A 133 -5.68 -6.22 27.27
CA TRP A 133 -6.20 -7.52 27.70
C TRP A 133 -6.61 -8.34 26.49
N LYS A 134 -6.48 -9.66 26.61
CA LYS A 134 -7.03 -10.55 25.60
C LYS A 134 -8.58 -10.43 25.57
N PRO A 135 -9.21 -10.48 24.38
CA PRO A 135 -8.56 -10.67 23.11
C PRO A 135 -7.96 -9.38 22.53
N PHE A 136 -6.75 -9.48 21.97
CA PHE A 136 -6.09 -8.41 21.23
C PHE A 136 -5.49 -8.91 19.92
N VAL A 137 -5.19 -7.98 19.01
CA VAL A 137 -4.67 -8.25 17.67
C VAL A 137 -3.25 -7.73 17.53
N GLU A 138 -2.32 -8.58 17.10
CA GLU A 138 -0.97 -8.18 16.71
C GLU A 138 -0.89 -8.13 15.17
N LYS A 139 -0.30 -7.06 14.64
CA LYS A 139 -0.09 -6.87 13.21
C LYS A 139 1.35 -6.47 12.94
N PRO A 140 2.02 -7.05 11.93
CA PRO A 140 3.27 -6.53 11.42
C PRO A 140 3.12 -5.07 10.98
N VAL A 141 4.17 -4.26 11.19
CA VAL A 141 4.20 -2.85 10.75
C VAL A 141 4.05 -2.74 9.23
N ASN A 142 4.65 -3.68 8.50
CA ASN A 142 4.54 -3.75 7.05
C ASN A 142 3.08 -4.03 6.63
N GLY A 143 2.51 -3.12 5.83
CA GLY A 143 1.15 -3.21 5.29
C GLY A 143 0.92 -4.42 4.38
N ASP A 144 1.98 -4.87 3.70
CA ASP A 144 1.97 -6.03 2.81
C ASP A 144 2.23 -7.37 3.53
N ASP A 145 2.62 -7.32 4.81
CA ASP A 145 2.72 -8.52 5.64
C ASP A 145 1.37 -8.81 6.31
N HIS A 146 0.81 -9.95 5.94
CA HIS A 146 -0.51 -10.42 6.36
C HIS A 146 -0.46 -11.44 7.50
N SER A 147 0.69 -11.61 8.16
CA SER A 147 0.88 -12.49 9.31
C SER A 147 0.25 -11.90 10.58
N ILE A 148 -1.06 -11.76 10.58
CA ILE A 148 -1.85 -11.15 11.65
C ILE A 148 -2.23 -12.22 12.67
N MET A 149 -1.98 -11.93 13.96
CA MET A 149 -2.27 -12.82 15.07
C MET A 149 -3.39 -12.28 15.95
N ILE A 150 -4.21 -13.17 16.50
CA ILE A 150 -5.25 -12.85 17.48
C ILE A 150 -4.99 -13.72 18.72
N TYR A 151 -4.91 -13.08 19.87
CA TYR A 151 -4.67 -13.74 21.15
C TYR A 151 -5.98 -13.78 21.93
N TYR A 152 -6.26 -14.91 22.60
CA TYR A 152 -7.45 -15.16 23.42
C TYR A 152 -7.08 -15.47 24.85
#